data_AF-A0A969QX52-F1
#
_entry.id   AF-A0A969QX52-F1
#
_cell.length_a   1.000
_cell.length_b   1.000
_cell.length_c   1.000
_cell.angle_alpha   90.00
_cell.angle_beta   90.00
_cell.angle_gamma   90.00
#
_symmetry.space_group_name_H-M   'P 1'
#
loop_
_entity.id
_entity.type
_entity.pdbx_description
1 polymer ?
#
loop_
_entity_poly.entity_id
_entity_poly.type
_entity_poly.pdbx_seq_one_letter_code
_entity_poly.pdbx_strand_id
1 'polypeptide(L)'
;MFGFEFYLLMGVIAFVAVWSAAVTGWKWLKQYRLKRSRKGQNRQSFVRYFIVEGIPETIAVEVYRYLQKLQLVKSFPVSPEDDMQQIYGLQDEDLTEAIVAIAHICRVPIPPENSPLWAQAQVFSVEDLIRFIDFLRLSNPV
;
A
#
# COMPACT_ATOMS: atom_id res chain seq x y z
N MET A 1 49.17 -4.17 7.27
CA MET A 1 48.51 -3.07 6.54
C MET A 1 47.00 -3.33 6.50
N PHE A 2 46.35 -3.34 7.68
CA PHE A 2 44.93 -3.76 7.83
C PHE A 2 44.00 -2.61 8.29
N GLY A 3 44.53 -1.43 8.59
CA GLY A 3 43.74 -0.33 9.17
C GLY A 3 42.87 0.42 8.17
N PHE A 4 43.38 0.69 6.96
CA PHE A 4 42.70 1.54 5.98
C PHE A 4 41.39 0.92 5.45
N GLU A 5 41.43 -0.37 5.08
CA GLU A 5 40.25 -1.16 4.65
C GLU A 5 39.14 -1.16 5.72
N PHE A 6 39.53 -1.32 7.00
CA PHE A 6 38.59 -1.31 8.12
C PHE A 6 37.89 0.04 8.30
N TYR A 7 38.63 1.16 8.21
CA TYR A 7 38.03 2.49 8.32
C TYR A 7 37.11 2.82 7.13
N LEU A 8 37.46 2.38 5.91
CA LEU A 8 36.58 2.53 4.74
C LEU A 8 35.27 1.75 4.94
N LEU A 9 35.35 0.49 5.37
CA LEU A 9 34.16 -0.34 5.61
C LEU A 9 33.27 0.25 6.71
N MET A 10 33.85 0.70 7.82
CA MET A 10 33.11 1.38 8.88
C MET A 10 32.49 2.71 8.42
N GLY A 11 33.18 3.45 7.56
CA GLY A 11 32.67 4.68 6.96
C GLY A 11 31.44 4.44 6.07
N VAL A 12 31.47 3.39 5.23
CA VAL A 12 30.34 2.99 4.39
C VAL A 12 29.15 2.54 5.24
N ILE A 13 29.38 1.72 6.26
CA ILE A 13 28.31 1.26 7.16
C ILE A 13 27.66 2.44 7.89
N ALA A 14 28.48 3.35 8.45
CA ALA A 14 27.97 4.55 9.12
C ALA A 14 27.17 5.44 8.16
N PHE A 15 27.66 5.62 6.93
CA PHE A 15 26.95 6.39 5.90
C PHE A 15 25.60 5.78 5.55
N VAL A 16 25.55 4.46 5.30
CA VAL A 16 24.30 3.74 5.01
C VAL A 16 23.34 3.86 6.19
N ALA A 17 23.81 3.66 7.42
CA ALA A 17 22.96 3.77 8.62
C ALA A 17 22.37 5.18 8.78
N VAL A 18 23.18 6.23 8.62
CA VAL A 18 22.72 7.63 8.70
C VAL A 18 21.72 7.93 7.58
N TRP A 19 22.00 7.48 6.35
CA TRP A 19 21.11 7.69 5.22
C TRP A 19 19.77 6.97 5.39
N SER A 20 19.77 5.71 5.83
CA SER A 20 18.56 4.95 6.15
C SER A 20 17.76 5.58 7.28
N ALA A 21 18.41 6.11 8.32
CA ALA A 21 17.75 6.84 9.40
C ALA A 21 17.10 8.13 8.90
N ALA A 22 17.78 8.88 8.03
CA ALA A 22 17.26 10.11 7.43
C ALA A 22 16.02 9.85 6.56
N VAL A 23 16.08 8.82 5.69
CA VAL A 23 14.95 8.42 4.83
C VAL A 23 13.76 7.97 5.68
N THR A 24 13.98 7.13 6.69
CA THR A 24 12.92 6.65 7.60
C THR A 24 12.29 7.80 8.39
N GLY A 25 13.11 8.71 8.91
CA GLY A 25 12.66 9.90 9.64
C GLY A 25 11.81 10.83 8.77
N TRP A 26 12.21 11.07 7.52
CA TRP A 26 11.44 11.86 6.57
C TRP A 26 10.08 11.22 6.27
N LYS A 27 10.07 9.91 5.97
CA LYS A 27 8.81 9.17 5.71
C LYS A 27 7.86 9.26 6.90
N TRP A 28 8.37 9.07 8.12
CA TRP A 28 7.58 9.18 9.34
C TRP A 28 6.99 10.58 9.53
N LEU A 29 7.77 11.65 9.30
CA LEU A 29 7.29 13.02 9.40
C LEU A 29 6.19 13.32 8.36
N LYS A 30 6.36 12.86 7.12
CA LYS A 30 5.34 12.98 6.05
C LYS A 30 4.04 12.29 6.49
N GLN A 31 4.13 11.05 6.96
CA GLN A 31 2.96 10.28 7.43
C GLN A 31 2.27 10.92 8.64
N TYR A 32 3.04 11.48 9.58
CA TYR A 32 2.49 12.18 10.74
C TYR A 32 1.72 13.45 10.34
N ARG A 33 2.26 14.22 9.37
CA ARG A 33 1.57 15.39 8.81
C ARG A 33 0.27 14.99 8.10
N LEU A 34 0.30 13.94 7.29
CA LEU A 34 -0.89 13.41 6.60
C LEU A 34 -1.96 12.91 7.58
N LYS A 35 -1.55 12.18 8.63
CA LYS A 35 -2.47 11.76 9.69
C LYS A 35 -3.15 12.94 10.37
N ARG A 36 -2.41 14.03 10.60
CA ARG A 36 -2.96 15.25 11.22
C ARG A 36 -3.92 16.00 10.30
N SER A 37 -3.65 16.06 8.99
CA SER A 37 -4.56 16.74 8.03
C SER A 37 -5.86 15.96 7.83
N ARG A 38 -5.84 14.64 8.00
CA ARG A 38 -7.01 13.74 7.83
C ARG A 38 -7.81 13.53 9.11
N LYS A 39 -7.78 14.48 10.03
CA LYS A 39 -8.47 14.37 11.32
C LYS A 39 -9.98 14.22 11.09
N GLY A 40 -10.53 13.06 11.43
CA GLY A 40 -11.95 12.73 11.20
C GLY A 40 -12.17 11.60 10.19
N GLN A 41 -11.20 11.32 9.32
CA GLN A 41 -11.23 10.12 8.49
C GLN A 41 -10.85 8.91 9.33
N ASN A 42 -11.68 7.87 9.29
CA ASN A 42 -11.45 6.64 10.02
C ASN A 42 -11.89 5.43 9.18
N ARG A 43 -11.61 4.22 9.66
CA ARG A 43 -11.99 2.98 8.96
C ARG A 43 -13.49 2.93 8.65
N GLN A 44 -14.35 3.44 9.54
CA GLN A 44 -15.79 3.39 9.34
C GLN A 44 -16.24 4.30 8.19
N SER A 45 -15.74 5.53 8.11
CA SER A 45 -16.04 6.43 6.98
C SER A 45 -15.52 5.88 5.65
N PHE A 46 -14.31 5.27 5.68
CA PHE A 46 -13.72 4.62 4.51
C PHE A 46 -14.56 3.44 4.03
N VAL A 47 -14.95 2.53 4.92
CA VAL A 47 -15.76 1.37 4.57
C VAL A 47 -17.14 1.78 4.07
N ARG A 48 -17.75 2.78 4.72
CA ARG A 48 -19.07 3.28 4.31
C ARG A 48 -19.07 3.86 2.90
N TYR A 49 -17.98 4.51 2.48
CA TYR A 49 -17.82 5.03 1.12
C TYR A 49 -18.06 3.93 0.07
N PHE A 50 -17.39 2.78 0.21
CA PHE A 50 -17.48 1.68 -0.75
C PHE A 50 -18.77 0.85 -0.63
N ILE A 51 -19.33 0.69 0.57
CA ILE A 51 -20.61 -0.02 0.74
C ILE A 51 -21.74 0.67 -0.03
N VAL A 52 -21.76 2.01 -0.05
CA VAL A 52 -22.76 2.78 -0.80
C VAL A 52 -22.65 2.54 -2.31
N GLU A 53 -21.46 2.20 -2.81
CA GLU A 53 -21.22 1.84 -4.20
C GLU A 53 -21.51 0.35 -4.51
N GLY A 54 -21.96 -0.43 -3.53
CA GLY A 54 -22.27 -1.86 -3.69
C GLY A 54 -21.06 -2.79 -3.57
N ILE A 55 -19.89 -2.27 -3.17
CA ILE A 55 -18.69 -3.08 -2.95
C ILE A 55 -18.79 -3.78 -1.58
N PRO A 56 -18.48 -5.09 -1.50
CA PRO A 56 -18.51 -5.83 -0.26
C PRO A 56 -17.65 -5.19 0.85
N GLU A 57 -18.24 -5.08 2.05
CA GLU A 57 -17.54 -4.58 3.23
C GLU A 57 -16.21 -5.31 3.49
N THR A 58 -16.19 -6.63 3.26
CA THR A 58 -14.99 -7.46 3.44
C THR A 58 -13.81 -6.96 2.62
N ILE A 59 -14.01 -6.60 1.35
CA ILE A 59 -12.94 -6.09 0.48
C ILE A 59 -12.43 -4.75 1.03
N ALA A 60 -13.33 -3.80 1.30
CA ALA A 60 -12.95 -2.49 1.82
C ALA A 60 -12.19 -2.58 3.15
N VAL A 61 -12.63 -3.48 4.05
CA VAL A 61 -11.99 -3.70 5.35
C VAL A 61 -10.59 -4.29 5.20
N GLU A 62 -10.42 -5.31 4.35
CA GLU A 62 -9.13 -5.99 4.20
C GLU A 62 -8.11 -5.10 3.46
N VAL A 63 -8.55 -4.36 2.44
CA VAL A 63 -7.69 -3.35 1.78
C VAL A 63 -7.26 -2.27 2.77
N TYR A 64 -8.20 -1.71 3.55
CA TYR A 64 -7.86 -0.71 4.58
C TYR A 64 -6.82 -1.25 5.55
N ARG A 65 -7.01 -2.49 6.03
CA ARG A 65 -6.10 -3.13 6.98
C ARG A 65 -4.73 -3.40 6.36
N TYR A 66 -4.69 -3.87 5.13
CA TYR A 66 -3.45 -4.14 4.39
C TYR A 66 -2.63 -2.85 4.24
N LEU A 67 -3.23 -1.81 3.70
CA LEU A 67 -2.56 -0.53 3.46
C LEU A 67 -2.13 0.15 4.77
N GLN A 68 -2.94 0.07 5.82
CA GLN A 68 -2.56 0.60 7.13
C GLN A 68 -1.34 -0.12 7.72
N LYS A 69 -1.17 -1.43 7.47
CA LYS A 69 -0.01 -2.20 7.94
C LYS A 69 1.29 -1.84 7.22
N LEU A 70 1.22 -1.34 5.99
CA LEU A 70 2.40 -0.87 5.25
C LEU A 70 3.00 0.42 5.83
N GLN A 71 2.23 1.15 6.65
CA GLN A 71 2.64 2.45 7.16
C GLN A 71 3.32 2.32 8.53
N LEU A 72 4.32 3.16 8.78
CA LEU A 72 5.08 3.17 10.04
C LEU A 72 4.31 3.83 11.18
N VAL A 73 3.24 4.58 10.86
CA VAL A 73 2.43 5.30 11.84
C VAL A 73 1.21 4.47 12.24
N LYS A 74 1.06 4.23 13.55
CA LYS A 74 -0.12 3.57 14.12
C LYS A 74 -1.41 4.30 13.74
N SER A 75 -2.42 3.54 13.33
CA SER A 75 -3.74 4.06 12.95
C SER A 75 -3.66 5.10 11.84
N PHE A 76 -2.84 4.85 10.81
CA PHE A 76 -2.77 5.69 9.62
C PHE A 76 -4.16 5.71 8.91
N PRO A 77 -4.73 6.89 8.65
CA PRO A 77 -6.02 7.01 7.96
C PRO A 77 -5.83 6.87 6.43
N VAL A 78 -6.18 5.69 5.91
CA VAL A 78 -6.28 5.42 4.47
C VAL A 78 -7.47 6.20 3.88
N SER A 79 -7.25 6.81 2.72
CA SER A 79 -8.26 7.54 1.94
C SER A 79 -8.45 6.86 0.56
N PRO A 80 -9.67 6.82 -0.01
CA PRO A 80 -9.90 6.32 -1.36
C PRO A 80 -9.05 7.02 -2.43
N GLU A 81 -8.84 8.32 -2.25
CA GLU A 81 -8.09 9.20 -3.16
C GLU A 81 -6.57 9.06 -3.02
N ASP A 82 -6.09 8.20 -2.10
CA ASP A 82 -4.66 8.04 -1.90
C ASP A 82 -4.00 7.42 -3.13
N ASP A 83 -2.98 8.11 -3.62
CA ASP A 83 -2.11 7.60 -4.67
C ASP A 83 -1.24 6.44 -4.17
N MET A 84 -1.30 5.31 -4.87
CA MET A 84 -0.62 4.06 -4.52
C MET A 84 0.90 4.21 -4.46
N GLN A 85 1.47 4.97 -5.39
CA GLN A 85 2.91 5.19 -5.46
C GLN A 85 3.36 6.27 -4.45
N GLN A 86 2.70 7.41 -4.42
CA GLN A 86 3.14 8.57 -3.64
C GLN A 86 2.91 8.41 -2.13
N ILE A 87 1.86 7.69 -1.74
CA ILE A 87 1.48 7.49 -0.33
C ILE A 87 2.00 6.14 0.18
N TYR A 88 1.81 5.06 -0.59
CA TYR A 88 2.15 3.70 -0.16
C TYR A 88 3.49 3.20 -0.71
N GLY A 89 4.05 3.87 -1.73
CA GLY A 89 5.30 3.44 -2.36
C GLY A 89 5.13 2.19 -3.24
N LEU A 90 3.90 1.87 -3.63
CA LEU A 90 3.59 0.69 -4.44
C LEU A 90 3.60 1.09 -5.92
N GLN A 91 4.48 0.47 -6.71
CA GLN A 91 4.61 0.67 -8.15
C GLN A 91 4.88 -0.68 -8.84
N ASP A 92 4.46 -0.81 -10.10
CA ASP A 92 4.74 -1.95 -10.98
C ASP A 92 4.58 -3.32 -10.28
N GLU A 93 5.70 -4.00 -10.00
CA GLU A 93 5.75 -5.32 -9.36
C GLU A 93 5.21 -5.30 -7.94
N ASP A 94 5.58 -4.30 -7.11
CA ASP A 94 5.10 -4.17 -5.73
C ASP A 94 3.57 -4.00 -5.69
N LEU A 95 3.01 -3.28 -6.67
CA LEU A 95 1.58 -3.08 -6.79
C LEU A 95 0.87 -4.38 -7.19
N THR A 96 1.45 -5.13 -8.12
CA THR A 96 0.92 -6.44 -8.56
C THR A 96 0.93 -7.43 -7.41
N GLU A 97 2.02 -7.52 -6.65
CA GLU A 97 2.12 -8.35 -5.45
C GLU A 97 1.10 -7.94 -4.38
N ALA A 98 0.89 -6.64 -4.18
CA ALA A 98 -0.13 -6.15 -3.25
C ALA A 98 -1.55 -6.57 -3.68
N ILE A 99 -1.88 -6.47 -4.98
CA ILE A 99 -3.16 -6.93 -5.53
C ILE A 99 -3.34 -8.43 -5.28
N VAL A 100 -2.32 -9.24 -5.57
CA VAL A 100 -2.33 -10.70 -5.34
C VAL A 100 -2.55 -11.02 -3.85
N ALA A 101 -1.81 -10.36 -2.96
CA ALA A 101 -1.93 -10.58 -1.51
C ALA A 101 -3.33 -10.23 -1.00
N ILE A 102 -3.88 -9.10 -1.44
CA ILE A 102 -5.23 -8.65 -1.08
C ILE A 102 -6.29 -9.59 -1.64
N ALA A 103 -6.20 -9.96 -2.92
CA ALA A 103 -7.13 -10.89 -3.55
C ALA A 103 -7.17 -12.24 -2.80
N HIS A 104 -6.00 -12.75 -2.41
CA HIS A 104 -5.90 -13.96 -1.59
C HIS A 104 -6.58 -13.79 -0.22
N ILE A 105 -6.34 -12.68 0.49
CA ILE A 105 -7.01 -12.38 1.77
C ILE A 105 -8.53 -12.32 1.60
N CYS A 106 -8.99 -11.70 0.51
CA CYS A 106 -10.41 -11.54 0.18
C CYS A 106 -11.03 -12.81 -0.44
N ARG A 107 -10.25 -13.86 -0.69
CA ARG A 107 -10.67 -15.08 -1.41
C ARG A 107 -11.25 -14.79 -2.80
N VAL A 108 -10.69 -13.81 -3.48
CA VAL A 108 -11.03 -13.46 -4.86
C VAL A 108 -10.13 -14.25 -5.81
N PRO A 109 -10.67 -14.89 -6.86
CA PRO A 109 -9.85 -15.60 -7.83
C PRO A 109 -8.88 -14.65 -8.54
N ILE A 110 -7.60 -15.03 -8.57
CA ILE A 110 -6.55 -14.25 -9.21
C ILE A 110 -6.38 -14.76 -10.65
N PRO A 111 -6.44 -13.86 -11.65
CA PRO A 111 -6.20 -14.27 -13.02
C PRO A 111 -4.73 -14.66 -13.23
N PRO A 112 -4.42 -15.57 -14.17
CA PRO A 112 -3.05 -15.89 -14.55
C PRO A 112 -2.25 -14.62 -14.88
N GLU A 113 -0.95 -14.61 -14.60
CA GLU A 113 -0.08 -13.44 -14.80
C GLU A 113 -0.06 -12.93 -16.25
N ASN A 114 -0.23 -13.83 -17.22
CA ASN A 114 -0.34 -13.51 -18.65
C ASN A 114 -1.75 -13.09 -19.10
N SER A 115 -2.69 -12.91 -18.18
CA SER A 115 -4.06 -12.51 -18.50
C SER A 115 -4.13 -11.07 -19.01
N PRO A 116 -4.94 -10.77 -20.05
CA PRO A 116 -5.17 -9.40 -20.50
C PRO A 116 -5.87 -8.53 -19.44
N LEU A 117 -6.40 -9.12 -18.37
CA LEU A 117 -7.00 -8.39 -17.25
C LEU A 117 -5.97 -7.55 -16.48
N TRP A 118 -4.70 -7.96 -16.44
CA TRP A 118 -3.62 -7.18 -15.82
C TRP A 118 -3.29 -5.91 -16.61
N ALA A 119 -3.38 -5.95 -17.95
CA ALA A 119 -3.20 -4.77 -18.79
C ALA A 119 -4.33 -3.73 -18.63
N GLN A 120 -5.50 -4.16 -18.12
CA GLN A 120 -6.63 -3.28 -17.83
C GLN A 120 -6.59 -2.72 -16.41
N ALA A 121 -5.67 -3.21 -15.56
CA ALA A 121 -5.52 -2.76 -14.19
C ALA A 121 -4.90 -1.36 -14.14
N GLN A 122 -5.72 -0.33 -14.30
CA GLN A 122 -5.32 1.07 -14.12
C GLN A 122 -5.45 1.47 -12.64
N VAL A 123 -4.57 0.90 -11.81
CA VAL A 123 -4.61 1.11 -10.36
C VAL A 123 -3.65 2.24 -9.97
N PHE A 124 -4.17 3.46 -9.87
CA PHE A 124 -3.39 4.63 -9.42
C PHE A 124 -3.74 5.03 -8.00
N SER A 125 -5.01 4.86 -7.61
CA SER A 125 -5.52 5.18 -6.29
C SER A 125 -5.98 3.95 -5.50
N VAL A 126 -6.23 4.13 -4.20
CA VAL A 126 -6.85 3.10 -3.35
C VAL A 126 -8.26 2.75 -3.82
N GLU A 127 -8.99 3.73 -4.36
CA GLU A 127 -10.30 3.52 -4.98
C GLU A 127 -10.20 2.59 -6.19
N ASP A 128 -9.24 2.83 -7.08
CA ASP A 128 -9.00 1.98 -8.24
C ASP A 128 -8.62 0.56 -7.83
N LEU A 129 -7.78 0.42 -6.79
CA LEU A 129 -7.40 -0.88 -6.24
C LEU A 129 -8.63 -1.65 -5.77
N ILE A 130 -9.49 -1.02 -4.97
CA ILE A 130 -10.69 -1.69 -4.43
C ILE A 130 -11.63 -2.09 -5.56
N ARG A 131 -11.85 -1.18 -6.52
CA ARG A 131 -12.69 -1.45 -7.70
C ARG A 131 -12.12 -2.57 -8.56
N PHE A 132 -10.81 -2.64 -8.71
CA PHE A 132 -10.17 -3.74 -9.43
C PHE A 132 -10.36 -5.08 -8.73
N ILE A 133 -10.18 -5.15 -7.41
CA ILE A 133 -10.44 -6.38 -6.64
C ILE A 133 -11.92 -6.79 -6.73
N ASP A 134 -12.85 -5.85 -6.68
CA ASP A 134 -14.28 -6.14 -6.85
C ASP A 134 -14.60 -6.59 -8.29
N PHE A 135 -13.98 -6.00 -9.30
CA PHE A 135 -14.08 -6.43 -10.68
C PHE A 135 -13.60 -7.88 -10.86
N LEU A 136 -12.48 -8.26 -10.23
CA LEU A 136 -11.99 -9.64 -10.25
C LEU A 136 -12.99 -10.62 -9.61
N ARG A 137 -13.62 -10.21 -8.50
CA ARG A 137 -14.69 -10.99 -7.83
C ARG A 137 -15.87 -11.22 -8.77
N LEU A 138 -16.32 -10.17 -9.46
CA LEU A 138 -17.47 -10.25 -10.36
C LEU A 138 -17.17 -11.05 -11.63
N SER A 139 -15.93 -10.97 -12.13
CA SER A 139 -15.50 -11.68 -13.34
C SER A 139 -15.33 -13.19 -13.12
N ASN A 140 -15.15 -13.63 -11.88
CA ASN A 140 -14.98 -15.04 -11.51
C ASN A 140 -15.81 -15.36 -10.26
N PRO A 141 -17.14 -15.51 -10.38
CA PRO A 141 -17.97 -15.95 -9.26
C PRO A 141 -17.57 -17.38 -8.90
N VAL A 142 -17.16 -17.58 -7.64
CA VAL A 142 -16.87 -18.90 -7.04
C VAL A 142 -18.16 -19.73 -6.94
#